data_AF-A0A0C3DJT7-F1
#
_entry.id   AF-A0A0C3DJT7-F1
#
_cell.length_a   1.000
_cell.length_b   1.000
_cell.length_c   1.000
_cell.angle_alpha   90.00
_cell.angle_beta   90.00
_cell.angle_gamma   90.00
#
_symmetry.space_group_name_H-M   'P 1'
#
loop_
_entity.id
_entity.type
_entity.pdbx_description
1 polymer ?
#
loop_
_entity_poly.entity_id
_entity_poly.type
_entity_poly.pdbx_seq_one_letter_code
_entity_poly.pdbx_strand_id
1 'polypeptide(L)' 'LVFRDLVIFVAQVQHTLLDIHALLDYIKILHPLLTSPPSKPVCMNPTWMGCFTKETQICESFYFAGVPVWLIRHQEFIP' A
#
# COMPACT_ATOMS: atom_id res chain seq x y z
N LEU A 1 -3.63 -2.86 -35.25
CA LEU A 1 -3.09 -1.68 -34.54
C LEU A 1 -4.12 -1.11 -33.58
N VAL A 2 -5.29 -0.66 -34.06
CA VAL A 2 -6.38 -0.06 -33.25
C VAL A 2 -6.77 -0.83 -31.97
N PHE A 3 -6.94 -2.16 -32.03
CA PHE A 3 -7.33 -2.93 -30.84
C PHE A 3 -6.27 -2.92 -29.73
N ARG A 4 -4.99 -3.05 -30.10
CA ARG A 4 -3.87 -3.01 -29.14
C ARG A 4 -3.79 -1.64 -28.47
N ASP A 5 -3.95 -0.58 -29.25
CA ASP A 5 -3.87 0.79 -28.75
C ASP A 5 -5.06 1.12 -27.83
N LEU A 6 -6.26 0.57 -28.12
CA LEU A 6 -7.42 0.64 -27.23
C LEU A 6 -7.18 -0.09 -25.90
N VAL A 7 -6.59 -1.28 -25.92
CA VAL A 7 -6.26 -2.04 -24.69
C VAL A 7 -5.28 -1.27 -23.81
N ILE A 8 -4.23 -0.68 -24.41
CA ILE A 8 -3.27 0.16 -23.69
C ILE A 8 -3.97 1.37 -23.07
N PHE A 9 -4.83 2.05 -23.82
CA PHE A 9 -5.58 3.20 -23.32
C PHE A 9 -6.47 2.83 -22.12
N VAL A 10 -7.23 1.73 -22.22
CA VAL A 10 -8.07 1.26 -21.11
C VAL A 10 -7.23 0.93 -19.89
N ALA A 11 -6.10 0.23 -20.06
CA ALA A 11 -5.19 -0.08 -18.96
C ALA A 11 -4.64 1.19 -18.28
N GLN A 12 -4.27 2.22 -19.06
CA GLN A 12 -3.82 3.50 -18.53
C GLN A 12 -4.91 4.22 -17.74
N VAL A 13 -6.15 4.23 -18.23
CA VAL A 13 -7.30 4.81 -17.51
C VAL A 13 -7.56 4.05 -16.22
N GLN A 14 -7.59 2.72 -16.26
CA GLN A 14 -7.79 1.88 -15.07
C GLN A 14 -6.70 2.12 -14.02
N HIS A 15 -5.43 2.17 -14.45
CA HIS A 15 -4.31 2.46 -13.56
C HIS A 15 -4.43 3.85 -12.93
N THR A 16 -4.72 4.88 -13.73
CA THR A 16 -4.88 6.26 -13.24
C THR A 16 -6.01 6.36 -12.21
N LEU A 17 -7.14 5.67 -12.44
CA LEU A 17 -8.23 5.63 -11.49
C LEU A 17 -7.81 4.96 -10.17
N LEU A 18 -7.09 3.84 -10.24
CA LEU A 18 -6.56 3.16 -9.07
C LEU A 18 -5.59 4.05 -8.27
N ASP A 19 -4.73 4.82 -8.95
CA ASP A 19 -3.81 5.77 -8.31
C ASP A 19 -4.57 6.88 -7.58
N ILE A 20 -5.62 7.44 -8.21
CA ILE A 20 -6.47 8.46 -7.58
C ILE A 20 -7.17 7.87 -6.34
N HIS A 21 -7.72 6.66 -6.44
CA HIS A 21 -8.34 5.98 -5.31
C HIS A 21 -7.34 5.74 -4.18
N ALA A 22 -6.15 5.24 -4.48
CA ALA A 22 -5.09 5.01 -3.51
C ALA A 22 -4.64 6.32 -2.83
N LEU A 23 -4.52 7.42 -3.58
CA LEU A 23 -4.18 8.73 -3.04
C LEU A 23 -5.27 9.26 -2.10
N LEU A 24 -6.55 9.10 -2.46
CA LEU A 24 -7.66 9.51 -1.61
C LEU A 24 -7.71 8.70 -0.31
N ASP A 25 -7.51 7.38 -0.38
CA ASP A 25 -7.40 6.52 0.81
C ASP A 25 -6.19 6.92 1.67
N TYR A 26 -5.06 7.23 1.04
CA TYR A 26 -3.89 7.72 1.75
C TYR A 26 -4.18 8.99 2.53
N ILE A 27 -4.73 10.02 1.87
CA ILE A 27 -4.99 11.32 2.51
C ILE A 27 -6.06 11.19 3.61
N LYS A 28 -7.14 10.45 3.35
CA LYS A 28 -8.30 10.40 4.25
C LYS A 28 -8.16 9.41 5.39
N ILE A 29 -7.41 8.33 5.20
CA ILE A 29 -7.37 7.20 6.14
C ILE A 29 -5.94 6.99 6.66
N LEU A 30 -4.97 6.76 5.77
CA LEU A 30 -3.62 6.39 6.21
C LEU A 30 -2.85 7.53 6.86
N HIS A 31 -2.85 8.72 6.25
CA HIS A 31 -2.08 9.85 6.72
C HIS A 31 -2.44 10.23 8.17
N PRO A 32 -3.73 10.31 8.58
CA PRO A 32 -4.10 10.48 9.98
C PRO A 32 -3.56 9.38 10.90
N LEU A 33 -3.65 8.10 10.50
CA LEU A 33 -3.17 6.96 11.29
C LEU A 33 -1.65 6.94 11.42
N LEU A 34 -0.91 7.39 10.41
CA LEU A 34 0.54 7.49 10.46
C LEU A 34 1.01 8.70 11.29
N THR A 35 0.28 9.80 11.24
CA THR A 35 0.62 11.03 11.99
C THR A 35 0.27 10.91 13.48
N SER A 36 -0.81 10.19 13.80
CA SER A 36 -1.24 9.92 15.17
C SER A 36 -1.52 8.42 15.33
N PRO A 37 -0.47 7.60 15.54
CA PRO A 37 -0.58 6.15 15.60
C PRO A 37 -1.57 5.67 16.68
N PRO A 38 -2.42 4.68 16.35
CA PRO A 38 -3.31 4.08 17.33
C PRO A 38 -2.51 3.25 18.35
N SER A 39 -3.06 3.08 19.55
CA SER A 39 -2.43 2.25 20.61
C SER A 39 -2.49 0.74 20.32
N LYS A 40 -3.33 0.34 19.36
CA LYS A 40 -3.50 -1.05 18.91
C LYS A 40 -3.59 -1.08 17.39
N PRO A 41 -3.17 -2.18 16.74
CA PRO A 41 -3.30 -2.31 15.30
C PRO A 41 -4.74 -2.22 14.83
N VAL A 42 -4.95 -1.44 13.76
CA VAL A 42 -6.22 -1.40 13.03
C VAL A 42 -6.40 -2.70 12.24
N CYS A 43 -7.66 -3.13 12.06
CA CYS A 43 -7.96 -4.30 11.25
C CYS A 43 -7.41 -4.10 9.82
N MET A 44 -6.73 -5.12 9.31
CA MET A 44 -6.13 -5.05 7.97
C MET A 44 -7.21 -4.87 6.91
N ASN A 45 -7.03 -3.89 6.01
CA ASN A 45 -7.92 -3.73 4.87
C ASN A 45 -7.54 -4.72 3.75
N PRO A 46 -8.39 -5.71 3.40
CA PRO A 46 -8.08 -6.69 2.38
C PRO A 46 -8.12 -6.13 0.94
N THR A 47 -8.66 -4.93 0.72
CA THR A 47 -8.74 -4.32 -0.62
C THR A 47 -7.50 -3.51 -0.97
N TRP A 48 -6.64 -3.20 -0.01
CA TRP A 48 -5.43 -2.44 -0.23
C TRP A 48 -4.30 -3.31 -0.77
N MET A 49 -3.51 -2.72 -1.68
CA MET A 49 -2.23 -3.30 -2.06
C MET A 49 -1.27 -3.17 -0.88
N GLY A 50 -0.64 -4.28 -0.51
CA GLY A 50 0.35 -4.27 0.56
C GLY A 50 1.71 -3.77 0.13
N CYS A 51 2.63 -3.66 1.10
CA CYS A 51 3.98 -3.16 0.91
C CYS A 51 5.04 -4.15 1.41
N PHE A 52 6.17 -4.23 0.69
CA PHE A 52 7.37 -4.91 1.16
C PHE A 52 8.39 -3.86 1.59
N THR A 53 8.92 -3.97 2.80
CA THR A 53 9.94 -3.05 3.30
C THR A 53 11.03 -3.78 4.04
N LYS A 54 12.25 -3.25 4.05
CA LYS A 54 13.33 -3.71 4.93
C LYS A 54 13.39 -2.92 6.24
N GLU A 55 12.69 -1.79 6.30
CA GLU A 55 12.70 -0.88 7.43
C GLU A 55 11.64 -1.30 8.45
N THR A 56 12.10 -1.65 9.65
CA THR A 56 11.21 -2.10 10.74
C THR A 56 10.24 -1.01 11.17
N GLN A 57 10.67 0.25 11.20
CA GLN A 57 9.82 1.39 11.59
C GLN A 57 8.65 1.62 10.63
N ILE A 58 8.90 1.50 9.32
CA ILE A 58 7.85 1.57 8.30
C ILE A 58 6.91 0.37 8.43
N CYS A 59 7.47 -0.82 8.60
CA CYS A 59 6.69 -2.05 8.76
C CYS A 59 5.74 -1.98 9.95
N GLU A 60 6.23 -1.52 11.11
CA GLU A 60 5.42 -1.36 12.32
C GLU A 60 4.34 -0.31 12.11
N SER A 61 4.70 0.86 11.59
CA SER A 61 3.74 1.95 11.35
C SER A 61 2.60 1.51 10.42
N PHE A 62 2.93 0.78 9.36
CA PHE A 62 1.95 0.28 8.40
C PHE A 62 1.09 -0.85 8.98
N TYR A 63 1.70 -1.74 9.77
CA TYR A 63 0.98 -2.78 10.51
C TYR A 63 -0.05 -2.16 11.47
N PHE A 64 0.34 -1.14 12.23
CA PHE A 64 -0.58 -0.45 13.14
C PHE A 64 -1.70 0.31 12.40
N ALA A 65 -1.41 0.82 11.20
CA ALA A 65 -2.39 1.48 10.35
C ALA A 65 -3.32 0.49 9.59
N GLY A 66 -3.14 -0.83 9.74
CA GLY A 66 -3.94 -1.84 9.03
C GLY A 66 -3.59 -2.03 7.56
N VAL A 67 -2.40 -1.59 7.13
CA VAL A 67 -1.87 -1.84 5.78
C VAL A 67 -1.25 -3.24 5.76
N PRO A 68 -1.56 -4.09 4.76
CA PRO A 68 -0.83 -5.34 4.57
C PRO A 68 0.66 -5.03 4.33
N VAL A 69 1.55 -5.53 5.18
CA VAL A 69 2.98 -5.21 5.08
C VAL A 69 3.85 -6.40 5.45
N TRP A 70 4.95 -6.56 4.72
CA TRP A 70 5.92 -7.63 4.91
C TRP A 70 7.32 -7.06 5.12
N LEU A 71 7.92 -7.40 6.26
CA LEU A 71 9.32 -7.10 6.54
C LEU A 71 10.23 -8.09 5.80
N ILE A 72 10.96 -7.60 4.82
CA ILE A 72 12.00 -8.33 4.11
C ILE A 72 13.25 -8.37 4.99
N ARG A 73 13.58 -9.55 5.51
CA ARG A 73 14.83 -9.76 6.25
C ARG A 73 16.03 -9.69 5.32
N HIS A 74 17.14 -9.11 5.78
CA HIS A 74 18.40 -9.23 5.05
C HIS A 74 18.87 -10.68 5.09
N GLN A 75 19.49 -11.12 4.00
CA GLN A 75 19.98 -12.49 3.85
C GLN A 75 20.94 -12.90 4.96
N GLU A 76 21.73 -11.96 5.47
CA GLU A 76 22.66 -12.15 6.60
C GLU A 76 21.97 -12.57 7.91
N PHE A 77 20.66 -12.35 8.03
CA PHE A 77 19.85 -12.72 9.21
C PHE A 77 18.93 -13.91 8.94
N ILE A 78 19.11 -14.63 7.83
CA ILE A 78 18.38 -15.87 7.52
C ILE A 78 19.26 -17.05 7.98
N PRO A 79 18.78 -17.90 8.92
CA PRO A 79 19.54 -19.03 9.48
C PRO A 79 19.96 -20.08 8.45
#